data_AF-A0AB36CS26-F1
#
_entry.id   AF-A0AB36CS26-F1
#
_cell.length_a   1.000
_cell.length_b   1.000
_cell.length_c   1.000
_cell.angle_alpha   90.00
_cell.angle_beta   90.00
_cell.angle_gamma   90.00
#
_symmetry.space_group_name_H-M   'P 1'
#
loop_
_entity.id
_entity.type
_entity.pdbx_description
1 polymer ?
#
loop_
_entity_poly.entity_id
_entity_poly.type
_entity_poly.pdbx_seq_one_letter_code
_entity_poly.pdbx_strand_id
1 'polypeptide(L)'
;MYRFFEQLSSRIAAPFMGGSSRNSKVWQCRCGQSLFFRNSQCLACSAALGYQPEQSRLSSLQPGVLADTWLLDADPEAGLFRRCANLDSPAACNWLLAANDHDALCIACSLNRTIPDLSIAENHERWRQVETAKRRLVAQLISLGLQVIPKSVDEQTGLAFDFIGVDLEGKPPTTGHANGLITLDIKEADDAHREKVRVQMHEPYRTLLGHFRHEVGHYYWDRLIANSHWLEPFRNLFGDERLSYADALERHYQQGAPLDWQQRCVSAYATMHPWEDWAETWAHYLHMMDAVDTALGFGMSAREMDFDYQPFPLDTLYDPQHPGGAAFLSFVNAWIELAGMLNELSRSMGQPDFYPFVLPPAVIAKLHFIHLVIQQEGGRADEVLQDL
;
A
#
# COMPACT_ATOMS: atom_id res chain seq x y z
N MET A 1 -11.86 -13.41 -10.68
CA MET A 1 -11.10 -13.27 -11.94
C MET A 1 -10.06 -12.17 -11.76
N TYR A 2 -8.97 -12.45 -11.04
CA TYR A 2 -7.59 -11.89 -11.09
C TYR A 2 -7.37 -10.44 -11.61
N ARG A 3 -8.29 -9.49 -11.34
CA ARG A 3 -8.39 -8.27 -12.15
C ARG A 3 -7.16 -7.39 -12.08
N PHE A 4 -6.57 -7.16 -10.91
CA PHE A 4 -5.56 -6.11 -10.79
C PHE A 4 -4.24 -6.47 -11.47
N PHE A 5 -3.63 -7.62 -11.15
CA PHE A 5 -2.35 -7.99 -11.75
C PHE A 5 -2.48 -8.38 -13.23
N GLU A 6 -3.56 -9.03 -13.65
CA GLU A 6 -3.78 -9.31 -15.06
C GLU A 6 -4.02 -8.04 -15.87
N GLN A 7 -4.77 -7.07 -15.33
CA GLN A 7 -4.89 -5.73 -15.95
C GLN A 7 -3.55 -5.03 -16.00
N LEU A 8 -2.74 -5.12 -14.94
CA LEU A 8 -1.41 -4.54 -14.91
C LEU A 8 -0.51 -5.17 -15.97
N SER A 9 -0.42 -6.50 -16.00
CA SER A 9 0.39 -7.26 -16.94
C SER A 9 -0.04 -7.04 -18.39
N SER A 10 -1.35 -7.04 -18.67
CA SER A 10 -1.86 -6.75 -20.02
C SER A 10 -1.56 -5.31 -20.46
N ARG A 11 -1.63 -4.33 -19.56
CA ARG A 11 -1.23 -2.93 -19.83
C ARG A 11 0.27 -2.78 -20.06
N ILE A 12 1.09 -3.54 -19.34
CA ILE A 12 2.53 -3.62 -19.61
C ILE A 12 2.76 -4.22 -20.99
N ALA A 13 2.01 -5.25 -21.38
CA ALA A 13 2.19 -5.95 -22.66
C ALA A 13 1.69 -5.14 -23.88
N ALA A 14 0.60 -4.38 -23.75
CA ALA A 14 -0.11 -3.75 -24.86
C ALA A 14 0.70 -2.64 -25.59
N PRO A 15 0.64 -2.56 -26.94
CA PRO A 15 1.11 -1.39 -27.69
C PRO A 15 0.24 -0.18 -27.36
N PHE A 16 0.85 1.02 -27.29
CA PHE A 16 0.16 2.25 -26.94
C PHE A 16 -0.88 2.63 -28.02
N MET A 17 -2.10 2.12 -27.88
CA MET A 17 -3.25 2.60 -28.63
C MET A 17 -4.06 3.52 -27.72
N GLY A 18 -4.36 4.73 -28.20
CA GLY A 18 -5.15 5.75 -27.51
C GLY A 18 -6.61 5.36 -27.31
N GLY A 19 -6.87 4.31 -26.55
CA GLY A 19 -8.20 3.87 -26.14
C GLY A 19 -8.68 4.59 -24.87
N SER A 20 -9.95 4.97 -24.87
CA SER A 20 -10.67 5.73 -23.83
C SER A 20 -10.96 4.96 -22.52
N SER A 21 -10.35 3.80 -22.30
CA SER A 21 -10.57 2.99 -21.09
C SER A 21 -9.22 2.79 -20.38
N ARG A 22 -8.74 3.86 -19.73
CA ARG A 22 -7.63 3.75 -18.79
C ARG A 22 -8.23 3.56 -17.41
N ASN A 23 -8.05 2.37 -16.82
CA ASN A 23 -8.04 2.25 -15.36
C ASN A 23 -6.81 3.03 -14.88
N SER A 24 -6.95 4.34 -14.76
CA SER A 24 -5.94 5.26 -14.24
C SER A 24 -6.31 5.68 -12.83
N LYS A 25 -5.31 5.88 -11.96
CA LYS A 25 -5.48 6.58 -10.66
C LYS A 25 -5.74 8.09 -10.80
N VAL A 26 -6.13 8.50 -12.00
CA VAL A 26 -6.59 9.82 -12.37
C VAL A 26 -7.94 9.60 -13.01
N TRP A 27 -8.96 10.23 -12.45
CA TRP A 27 -10.33 10.13 -12.93
C TRP A 27 -10.73 11.44 -13.60
N GLN A 28 -11.86 11.45 -14.30
CA GLN A 28 -12.41 12.67 -14.89
C GLN A 28 -13.64 13.12 -14.12
N CYS A 29 -13.66 14.40 -13.79
CA CYS A 29 -14.85 15.07 -13.29
C CYS A 29 -15.89 15.20 -14.42
N ARG A 30 -17.16 15.43 -14.08
CA ARG A 30 -18.21 15.78 -15.07
C ARG A 30 -17.85 16.94 -16.00
N CYS A 31 -16.97 17.84 -15.58
CA CYS A 31 -16.48 18.96 -16.41
C CYS A 31 -15.23 18.63 -17.25
N GLY A 32 -14.76 17.39 -17.23
CA GLY A 32 -13.57 16.93 -17.95
C GLY A 32 -12.24 17.14 -17.21
N GLN A 33 -12.23 17.82 -16.06
CA GLN A 33 -10.99 18.01 -15.29
C GLN A 33 -10.48 16.71 -14.66
N SER A 34 -9.16 16.57 -14.63
CA SER A 34 -8.48 15.48 -13.94
C SER A 34 -8.70 15.55 -12.44
N LEU A 35 -9.06 14.41 -11.86
CA LEU A 35 -9.27 14.20 -10.44
C LEU A 35 -8.18 13.25 -9.91
N PHE A 36 -7.59 13.61 -8.79
CA PHE A 36 -6.57 12.84 -8.10
C PHE A 36 -7.12 12.31 -6.78
N PHE A 37 -6.60 11.16 -6.34
CA PHE A 37 -7.10 10.38 -5.18
C PHE A 37 -7.50 11.18 -3.93
N ARG A 38 -6.82 12.31 -3.65
CA ARG A 38 -7.03 13.14 -2.46
C ARG A 38 -8.11 14.22 -2.64
N ASN A 39 -8.60 14.46 -3.85
CA ASN A 39 -9.55 15.54 -4.10
C ASN A 39 -10.92 15.21 -3.49
N SER A 40 -11.47 16.13 -2.71
CA SER A 40 -12.85 16.11 -2.20
C SER A 40 -13.77 17.07 -2.97
N GLN A 41 -13.19 17.96 -3.78
CA GLN A 41 -13.89 18.91 -4.64
C GLN A 41 -13.12 19.13 -5.95
N CYS A 42 -13.84 19.29 -7.05
CA CYS A 42 -13.26 19.72 -8.32
C CYS A 42 -12.98 21.22 -8.30
N LEU A 43 -11.74 21.63 -8.51
CA LEU A 43 -11.36 23.06 -8.47
C LEU A 43 -11.88 23.88 -9.68
N ALA A 44 -12.33 23.25 -10.76
CA ALA A 44 -12.85 23.98 -11.92
C ALA A 44 -14.38 24.17 -11.92
N CYS A 45 -15.15 23.16 -11.49
CA CYS A 45 -16.62 23.24 -11.49
C CYS A 45 -17.22 23.20 -10.08
N SER A 46 -16.40 23.14 -9.04
CA SER A 46 -16.80 23.05 -7.62
C SER A 46 -17.63 21.81 -7.25
N ALA A 47 -17.76 20.82 -8.15
CA ALA A 47 -18.47 19.58 -7.87
C ALA A 47 -17.86 18.85 -6.66
N ALA A 48 -18.71 18.40 -5.75
CA ALA A 48 -18.32 17.50 -4.67
C ALA A 48 -17.80 16.19 -5.27
N LEU A 49 -16.78 15.59 -4.66
CA LEU A 49 -16.17 14.34 -5.10
C LEU A 49 -16.23 13.28 -4.00
N GLY A 50 -16.24 12.02 -4.42
CA GLY A 50 -16.22 10.88 -3.53
C GLY A 50 -15.45 9.70 -4.12
N TYR A 51 -14.59 9.07 -3.32
CA TYR A 51 -13.89 7.84 -3.67
C TYR A 51 -14.72 6.64 -3.22
N GLN A 52 -15.11 5.80 -4.17
CA GLN A 52 -15.80 4.54 -3.93
C GLN A 52 -14.76 3.40 -3.97
N PRO A 53 -14.52 2.71 -2.84
CA PRO A 53 -13.40 1.79 -2.71
C PRO A 53 -13.55 0.49 -3.50
N GLU A 54 -14.76 -0.05 -3.65
CA GLU A 54 -14.96 -1.36 -4.29
C GLU A 54 -14.71 -1.33 -5.81
N GLN A 55 -14.98 -0.21 -6.48
CA GLN A 55 -14.66 0.01 -7.89
C GLN A 55 -13.32 0.74 -8.07
N SER A 56 -12.62 1.07 -6.97
CA SER A 56 -11.40 1.89 -6.97
C SER A 56 -11.55 3.17 -7.80
N ARG A 57 -12.62 3.93 -7.56
CA ARG A 57 -13.02 5.05 -8.40
C ARG A 57 -13.29 6.33 -7.63
N LEU A 58 -12.65 7.43 -8.04
CA LEU A 58 -13.04 8.78 -7.63
C LEU A 58 -14.02 9.35 -8.65
N SER A 59 -15.16 9.83 -8.19
CA SER A 59 -16.18 10.43 -9.06
C SER A 59 -16.65 11.77 -8.53
N SER A 60 -17.11 12.64 -9.43
CA SER A 60 -17.94 13.78 -9.04
C SER A 60 -19.36 13.30 -8.69
N LEU A 61 -20.01 14.02 -7.78
CA LEU A 61 -21.22 13.56 -7.11
C LEU A 61 -22.45 14.42 -7.47
N GLN A 62 -23.56 13.75 -7.77
CA GLN A 62 -24.88 14.39 -7.87
C GLN A 62 -25.64 14.19 -6.56
N PRO A 63 -26.40 15.20 -6.09
CA PRO A 63 -27.30 15.01 -4.96
C PRO A 63 -28.29 13.87 -5.24
N GLY A 64 -28.44 12.97 -4.27
CA GLY A 64 -29.42 11.90 -4.32
C GLY A 64 -30.83 12.37 -3.92
N VAL A 65 -31.78 11.44 -3.95
CA VAL A 65 -33.19 11.72 -3.62
C VAL A 65 -33.43 11.97 -2.13
N LEU A 66 -32.52 11.52 -1.26
CA LEU A 66 -32.55 11.75 0.19
C LEU A 66 -31.48 12.76 0.59
N ALA A 67 -31.69 13.47 1.70
CA ALA A 67 -30.68 14.35 2.27
C ALA A 67 -29.37 13.60 2.56
N ASP A 68 -28.23 14.26 2.31
CA ASP A 68 -26.87 13.73 2.47
C ASP A 68 -26.54 12.45 1.69
N THR A 69 -27.39 12.08 0.72
CA THR A 69 -27.11 10.99 -0.23
C THR A 69 -26.61 11.53 -1.56
N TRP A 70 -25.83 10.72 -2.26
CA TRP A 70 -25.12 11.08 -3.47
C TRP A 70 -25.14 9.94 -4.51
N LEU A 71 -25.18 10.31 -5.78
CA LEU A 71 -24.97 9.43 -6.93
C LEU A 71 -23.61 9.74 -7.57
N LEU A 72 -22.96 8.74 -8.14
CA LEU A 72 -21.72 8.93 -8.90
C LEU A 72 -22.05 9.40 -10.32
N ASP A 73 -21.43 10.48 -10.81
CA ASP A 73 -21.61 10.87 -12.22
C ASP A 73 -21.09 9.81 -13.18
N ALA A 74 -20.00 9.16 -12.79
CA ALA A 74 -19.34 8.15 -13.63
C ALA A 74 -20.10 6.83 -13.69
N ASP A 75 -21.04 6.60 -12.76
CA ASP A 75 -21.86 5.39 -12.68
C ASP A 75 -23.12 5.63 -11.83
N PRO A 76 -24.17 6.26 -12.39
CA PRO A 76 -25.39 6.56 -11.63
C PRO A 76 -26.15 5.32 -11.14
N GLU A 77 -25.90 4.15 -11.75
CA GLU A 77 -26.55 2.88 -11.40
C GLU A 77 -25.83 2.14 -10.26
N ALA A 78 -24.67 2.64 -9.80
CA ALA A 78 -23.92 2.06 -8.67
C ALA A 78 -24.66 2.15 -7.32
N GLY A 79 -25.80 2.84 -7.28
CA GLY A 79 -26.61 3.04 -6.08
C GLY A 79 -26.35 4.38 -5.39
N LEU A 80 -27.02 4.57 -4.25
CA LEU A 80 -26.89 5.76 -3.42
C LEU A 80 -25.75 5.61 -2.42
N PHE A 81 -24.97 6.66 -2.25
CA PHE A 81 -23.84 6.72 -1.33
C PHE A 81 -24.00 7.85 -0.31
N ARG A 82 -23.30 7.74 0.81
CA ARG A 82 -23.05 8.83 1.75
C ARG A 82 -21.55 9.14 1.76
N ARG A 83 -21.17 10.35 2.16
CA ARG A 83 -19.77 10.71 2.40
C ARG A 83 -19.42 10.37 3.85
N CYS A 84 -18.19 9.89 4.07
CA CYS A 84 -17.67 9.56 5.39
C CYS A 84 -17.81 10.75 6.36
N ALA A 85 -18.21 10.50 7.61
CA ALA A 85 -18.35 11.53 8.64
C ALA A 85 -17.05 12.28 8.95
N ASN A 86 -15.89 11.68 8.63
CA ASN A 86 -14.58 12.34 8.75
C ASN A 86 -14.27 13.33 7.61
N LEU A 87 -15.20 13.60 6.69
CA LEU A 87 -15.02 14.59 5.62
C LEU A 87 -14.72 15.99 6.17
N ASP A 88 -15.53 16.46 7.11
CA ASP A 88 -15.42 17.82 7.67
C ASP A 88 -14.52 17.88 8.91
N SER A 89 -13.98 16.73 9.32
CA SER A 89 -12.95 16.64 10.36
C SER A 89 -11.56 17.00 9.79
N PRO A 90 -10.54 17.23 10.65
CA PRO A 90 -9.18 17.45 10.17
C PRO A 90 -8.63 16.34 9.25
N ALA A 91 -9.08 15.08 9.39
CA ALA A 91 -8.70 13.96 8.51
C ALA A 91 -9.07 14.15 7.03
N ALA A 92 -10.04 15.03 6.74
CA ALA A 92 -10.52 15.40 5.41
C ALA A 92 -10.80 14.17 4.51
N CYS A 93 -11.58 13.21 5.02
CA CYS A 93 -11.85 11.97 4.29
C CYS A 93 -12.80 12.19 3.10
N ASN A 94 -12.40 11.79 1.90
CA ASN A 94 -13.24 11.88 0.69
C ASN A 94 -13.88 10.55 0.29
N TRP A 95 -13.88 9.54 1.16
CA TRP A 95 -14.41 8.22 0.82
C TRP A 95 -15.94 8.16 0.98
N LEU A 96 -16.53 7.29 0.17
CA LEU A 96 -17.94 6.97 0.19
C LEU A 96 -18.20 5.67 0.95
N LEU A 97 -19.44 5.53 1.39
CA LEU A 97 -20.03 4.31 1.93
C LEU A 97 -21.45 4.19 1.37
N ALA A 98 -21.96 2.97 1.27
CA ALA A 98 -23.31 2.74 0.75
C ALA A 98 -24.36 3.46 1.63
N ALA A 99 -25.41 4.01 1.02
CA ALA A 99 -26.41 4.78 1.76
C ALA A 99 -27.21 3.93 2.76
N ASN A 100 -27.32 2.62 2.52
CA ASN A 100 -27.96 1.66 3.41
C ASN A 100 -27.04 1.11 4.52
N ASP A 101 -25.74 1.41 4.47
CA ASP A 101 -24.83 1.10 5.57
C ASP A 101 -25.27 1.86 6.82
N HIS A 102 -25.17 1.24 8.00
CA HIS A 102 -25.50 1.87 9.27
C HIS A 102 -24.32 2.67 9.84
N ASP A 103 -23.10 2.42 9.36
CA ASP A 103 -21.92 3.10 9.83
C ASP A 103 -21.88 4.56 9.39
N ALA A 104 -21.20 5.40 10.18
CA ALA A 104 -20.92 6.80 9.83
C ALA A 104 -19.55 6.97 9.17
N LEU A 105 -18.66 5.99 9.34
CA LEU A 105 -17.28 6.03 8.88
C LEU A 105 -17.11 5.04 7.73
N CYS A 106 -16.37 5.44 6.68
CA CYS A 106 -15.98 4.50 5.63
C CYS A 106 -15.02 3.43 6.16
N ILE A 107 -14.84 2.34 5.39
CA ILE A 107 -13.98 1.22 5.75
C ILE A 107 -12.55 1.63 6.16
N ALA A 108 -11.97 2.68 5.57
CA ALA A 108 -10.63 3.12 5.99
C ALA A 108 -10.64 3.87 7.34
N CYS A 109 -11.67 4.68 7.61
CA CYS A 109 -11.78 5.44 8.84
C CYS A 109 -12.27 4.59 10.02
N SER A 110 -13.08 3.55 9.78
CA SER A 110 -13.51 2.61 10.82
C SER A 110 -12.38 1.76 11.40
N LEU A 111 -11.23 1.66 10.69
CA LEU A 111 -10.03 1.01 11.22
C LEU A 111 -9.36 1.81 12.34
N ASN A 112 -9.73 3.06 12.59
CA ASN A 112 -9.16 3.81 13.71
C ASN A 112 -9.74 3.32 15.02
N ARG A 113 -8.89 2.75 15.87
CA ARG A 113 -9.20 2.57 17.28
C ARG A 113 -8.92 3.84 18.06
N THR A 114 -7.79 4.50 17.79
CA THR A 114 -7.41 5.77 18.41
C THR A 114 -7.01 6.80 17.35
N ILE A 115 -7.64 7.98 17.40
CA ILE A 115 -7.24 9.16 16.64
C ILE A 115 -6.35 10.06 17.52
N PRO A 116 -5.51 10.93 16.95
CA PRO A 116 -4.64 11.77 17.77
C PRO A 116 -5.43 12.83 18.54
N ASP A 117 -4.86 13.32 19.64
CA ASP A 117 -5.47 14.38 20.45
C ASP A 117 -5.62 15.67 19.64
N LEU A 118 -6.87 16.02 19.31
CA LEU A 118 -7.21 17.19 18.50
C LEU A 118 -7.23 18.49 19.30
N SER A 119 -7.00 18.46 20.61
CA SER A 119 -6.73 19.67 21.40
C SER A 119 -5.37 20.30 21.04
N ILE A 120 -4.47 19.51 20.45
CA ILE A 120 -3.18 19.94 19.91
C ILE A 120 -3.39 20.31 18.43
N ALA A 121 -3.20 21.60 18.10
CA ALA A 121 -3.50 22.13 16.77
C ALA A 121 -2.68 21.47 15.65
N GLU A 122 -1.42 21.13 15.92
CA GLU A 122 -0.50 20.47 14.98
C GLU A 122 -0.99 19.07 14.59
N ASN A 123 -1.77 18.41 15.45
CA ASN A 123 -2.28 17.07 15.17
C ASN A 123 -3.35 17.08 14.08
N HIS A 124 -3.96 18.23 13.76
CA HIS A 124 -4.96 18.34 12.71
C HIS A 124 -4.35 18.02 11.34
N GLU A 125 -3.23 18.66 11.02
CA GLU A 125 -2.51 18.41 9.77
C GLU A 125 -1.80 17.05 9.78
N ARG A 126 -1.19 16.66 10.90
CA ARG A 126 -0.56 15.33 11.03
C ARG A 126 -1.57 14.20 10.80
N TRP A 127 -2.76 14.31 11.39
CA TRP A 127 -3.82 13.31 11.21
C TRP A 127 -4.26 13.23 9.75
N ARG A 128 -4.41 14.37 9.06
CA ARG A 128 -4.73 14.40 7.62
C ARG A 128 -3.70 13.65 6.78
N GLN A 129 -2.41 13.84 7.05
CA GLN A 129 -1.34 13.20 6.31
C GLN A 129 -1.28 11.69 6.56
N VAL A 130 -1.37 11.29 7.83
CA VAL A 130 -1.48 9.88 8.26
C VAL A 130 -2.67 9.19 7.59
N GLU A 131 -3.85 9.79 7.70
CA GLU A 131 -5.08 9.25 7.11
C GLU A 131 -4.99 9.14 5.60
N THR A 132 -4.33 10.09 4.95
CA THR A 132 -4.12 10.04 3.51
C THR A 132 -3.19 8.91 3.10
N ALA A 133 -2.14 8.63 3.88
CA ALA A 133 -1.27 7.48 3.65
C ALA A 133 -2.03 6.17 3.92
N LYS A 134 -2.73 6.05 5.06
CA LYS A 134 -3.54 4.87 5.38
C LYS A 134 -4.60 4.59 4.31
N ARG A 135 -5.34 5.59 3.83
CA ARG A 135 -6.33 5.42 2.75
C ARG A 135 -5.70 4.89 1.46
N ARG A 136 -4.48 5.34 1.09
CA ARG A 136 -3.77 4.78 -0.07
C ARG A 136 -3.45 3.31 0.12
N LEU A 137 -3.02 2.93 1.32
CA LEU A 137 -2.79 1.53 1.65
C LEU A 137 -4.09 0.71 1.57
N VAL A 138 -5.15 1.15 2.27
CA VAL A 138 -6.42 0.41 2.30
C VAL A 138 -7.01 0.26 0.90
N ALA A 139 -6.97 1.29 0.06
CA ALA A 139 -7.39 1.21 -1.34
C ALA A 139 -6.60 0.15 -2.12
N GLN A 140 -5.28 0.07 -1.88
CA GLN A 140 -4.43 -0.93 -2.51
C GLN A 140 -4.77 -2.34 -2.02
N LEU A 141 -4.98 -2.55 -0.72
CA LEU A 141 -5.35 -3.86 -0.16
C LEU A 141 -6.68 -4.36 -0.75
N ILE A 142 -7.70 -3.50 -0.82
CA ILE A 142 -8.99 -3.81 -1.44
C ILE A 142 -8.82 -4.14 -2.93
N SER A 143 -8.01 -3.35 -3.67
CA SER A 143 -7.76 -3.61 -5.10
C SER A 143 -7.02 -4.93 -5.36
N LEU A 144 -6.24 -5.40 -4.37
CA LEU A 144 -5.57 -6.70 -4.41
C LEU A 144 -6.49 -7.86 -3.99
N GLY A 145 -7.74 -7.59 -3.60
CA GLY A 145 -8.68 -8.57 -3.10
C GLY A 145 -8.37 -9.07 -1.68
N LEU A 146 -7.52 -8.36 -0.94
CA LEU A 146 -7.21 -8.72 0.45
C LEU A 146 -8.32 -8.26 1.38
N GLN A 147 -8.70 -9.12 2.33
CA GLN A 147 -9.73 -8.80 3.31
C GLN A 147 -9.25 -7.71 4.29
N VAL A 148 -10.01 -6.63 4.38
CA VAL A 148 -9.80 -5.54 5.34
C VAL A 148 -10.98 -5.53 6.31
N ILE A 149 -10.83 -6.25 7.43
CA ILE A 149 -11.87 -6.40 8.45
C ILE A 149 -11.48 -5.57 9.68
N PRO A 150 -12.27 -4.57 10.10
CA PRO A 150 -11.97 -3.79 11.29
C PRO A 150 -12.03 -4.62 12.57
N LYS A 151 -11.20 -4.29 13.57
CA LYS A 151 -11.30 -4.93 14.90
C LYS A 151 -12.62 -4.67 15.64
N SER A 152 -13.38 -3.64 15.24
CA SER A 152 -14.75 -3.42 15.74
C SER A 152 -15.74 -4.48 15.25
N VAL A 153 -15.41 -5.18 14.16
CA VAL A 153 -16.21 -6.27 13.58
C VAL A 153 -15.64 -7.64 14.02
N ASP A 154 -14.31 -7.81 13.95
CA ASP A 154 -13.61 -9.00 14.46
C ASP A 154 -12.45 -8.59 15.36
N GLU A 155 -12.68 -8.64 16.68
CA GLU A 155 -11.70 -8.27 17.69
C GLU A 155 -10.44 -9.16 17.65
N GLN A 156 -10.58 -10.45 17.28
CA GLN A 156 -9.48 -11.40 17.32
C GLN A 156 -8.56 -11.24 16.12
N THR A 157 -9.13 -11.24 14.91
CA THR A 157 -8.34 -11.31 13.68
C THR A 157 -8.34 -10.05 12.84
N GLY A 158 -9.16 -9.05 13.18
CA GLY A 158 -9.26 -7.81 12.43
C GLY A 158 -8.06 -6.87 12.57
N LEU A 159 -8.07 -5.83 11.74
CA LEU A 159 -7.08 -4.76 11.62
C LEU A 159 -7.57 -3.47 12.30
N ALA A 160 -6.69 -2.80 13.04
CA ALA A 160 -6.95 -1.48 13.62
C ALA A 160 -5.69 -0.61 13.65
N PHE A 161 -5.87 0.70 13.76
CA PHE A 161 -4.80 1.69 13.87
C PHE A 161 -4.96 2.56 15.11
N ASP A 162 -3.84 2.79 15.79
CA ASP A 162 -3.68 3.79 16.84
C ASP A 162 -2.71 4.87 16.38
N PHE A 163 -3.17 6.12 16.35
CA PHE A 163 -2.35 7.28 16.08
C PHE A 163 -2.14 8.07 17.36
N ILE A 164 -1.03 7.80 18.03
CA ILE A 164 -0.78 8.29 19.39
C ILE A 164 0.43 9.21 19.42
N GLY A 165 0.43 10.14 20.37
CA GLY A 165 1.58 10.99 20.65
C GLY A 165 2.26 10.60 21.94
N VAL A 166 3.05 11.52 22.47
CA VAL A 166 3.65 11.42 23.80
C VAL A 166 2.53 11.31 24.85
N ASP A 167 2.67 10.40 25.81
CA ASP A 167 1.68 10.23 26.87
C ASP A 167 1.71 11.39 27.89
N LEU A 168 0.78 11.35 28.86
CA LEU A 168 0.68 12.38 29.92
C LEU A 168 1.92 12.43 30.83
N GLU A 169 2.73 11.36 30.86
CA GLU A 169 3.97 11.25 31.63
C GLU A 169 5.19 11.72 30.82
N GLY A 170 5.01 12.09 29.55
CA GLY A 170 6.09 12.53 28.67
C GLY A 170 6.82 11.39 27.95
N LYS A 171 6.33 10.15 27.99
CA LYS A 171 6.96 9.00 27.31
C LYS A 171 6.57 8.95 25.83
N PRO A 172 7.53 8.71 24.92
CA PRO A 172 7.23 8.54 23.50
C PRO A 172 6.41 7.25 23.28
N PRO A 173 5.54 7.23 22.28
CA PRO A 173 4.77 6.05 21.95
C PRO A 173 5.66 4.94 21.39
N THR A 174 5.25 3.68 21.59
CA THR A 174 5.86 2.54 20.90
C THR A 174 5.15 2.34 19.57
N THR A 175 5.87 2.60 18.48
CA THR A 175 5.41 2.31 17.12
C THR A 175 5.65 0.84 16.78
N GLY A 176 4.75 0.23 16.02
CA GLY A 176 4.85 -1.15 15.54
C GLY A 176 3.48 -1.81 15.40
N HIS A 177 3.47 -3.14 15.40
CA HIS A 177 2.25 -3.94 15.33
C HIS A 177 2.10 -4.88 16.53
N ALA A 178 0.87 -5.24 16.86
CA ALA A 178 0.53 -6.29 17.82
C ALA A 178 -0.85 -6.87 17.52
N ASN A 179 -0.94 -8.15 17.11
CA ASN A 179 -2.21 -8.85 16.89
C ASN A 179 -3.23 -8.07 16.02
N GLY A 180 -2.75 -7.51 14.90
CA GLY A 180 -3.54 -6.70 13.98
C GLY A 180 -3.85 -5.27 14.45
N LEU A 181 -3.31 -4.82 15.58
CA LEU A 181 -3.25 -3.41 15.91
C LEU A 181 -1.93 -2.82 15.40
N ILE A 182 -1.99 -1.79 14.55
CA ILE A 182 -0.85 -1.01 14.12
C ILE A 182 -0.83 0.31 14.87
N THR A 183 0.25 0.58 15.60
CA THR A 183 0.42 1.81 16.37
C THR A 183 1.49 2.66 15.69
N LEU A 184 1.20 3.93 15.45
CA LEU A 184 2.13 4.88 14.84
C LEU A 184 2.22 6.16 15.68
N ASP A 185 3.44 6.63 15.94
CA ASP A 185 3.64 7.98 16.49
C ASP A 185 3.10 9.03 15.50
N ILE A 186 2.14 9.84 15.93
CA ILE A 186 1.59 10.93 15.11
C ILE A 186 2.66 11.93 14.66
N LYS A 187 3.79 12.03 15.38
CA LYS A 187 4.94 12.84 14.98
C LYS A 187 5.63 12.33 13.72
N GLU A 188 5.40 11.10 13.28
CA GLU A 188 5.95 10.62 12.00
C GLU A 188 5.41 11.37 10.78
N ALA A 189 4.26 12.04 10.91
CA ALA A 189 3.76 12.96 9.90
C ALA A 189 4.50 14.30 9.86
N ASP A 190 5.32 14.62 10.85
CA ASP A 190 6.21 15.78 10.79
C ASP A 190 7.43 15.46 9.93
N ASP A 191 7.57 16.12 8.79
CA ASP A 191 8.65 15.86 7.83
C ASP A 191 10.04 16.03 8.43
N ALA A 192 10.24 17.03 9.29
CA ALA A 192 11.53 17.27 9.94
C ALA A 192 11.85 16.18 10.96
N HIS A 193 10.84 15.75 11.73
CA HIS A 193 10.99 14.62 12.63
C HIS A 193 11.30 13.33 11.86
N ARG A 194 10.55 13.04 10.80
CA ARG A 194 10.72 11.82 10.00
C ARG A 194 12.07 11.76 9.32
N GLU A 195 12.57 12.88 8.77
CA GLU A 195 13.91 12.94 8.18
C GLU A 195 15.01 12.73 9.22
N LYS A 196 14.85 13.31 10.42
CA LYS A 196 15.77 13.07 11.53
C LYS A 196 15.82 11.59 11.90
N VAL A 197 14.66 10.94 12.05
CA VAL A 197 14.58 9.50 12.36
C VAL A 197 15.21 8.68 11.25
N ARG A 198 14.91 8.98 9.97
CA ARG A 198 15.49 8.30 8.81
C ARG A 198 17.02 8.29 8.87
N VAL A 199 17.64 9.44 9.13
CA VAL A 199 19.10 9.56 9.24
C VAL A 199 19.63 8.81 10.48
N GLN A 200 18.97 8.95 11.64
CA GLN A 200 19.38 8.26 12.88
C GLN A 200 19.35 6.74 12.76
N MET A 201 18.34 6.21 12.06
CA MET A 201 18.14 4.79 11.83
C MET A 201 18.90 4.27 10.61
N HIS A 202 19.66 5.13 9.91
CA HIS A 202 20.36 4.81 8.67
C HIS A 202 19.44 4.20 7.60
N GLU A 203 18.19 4.66 7.54
CA GLU A 203 17.19 4.21 6.59
C GLU A 203 17.38 4.93 5.24
N PRO A 204 17.46 4.21 4.12
CA PRO A 204 17.58 4.86 2.81
C PRO A 204 16.27 5.54 2.39
N TYR A 205 15.13 5.11 2.95
CA TYR A 205 13.80 5.56 2.57
C TYR A 205 12.86 5.47 3.77
N ARG A 206 12.19 6.58 4.14
CA ARG A 206 11.18 6.60 5.21
C ARG A 206 9.98 7.47 4.83
N THR A 207 8.81 6.85 4.67
CA THR A 207 7.54 7.54 4.42
C THR A 207 6.43 6.94 5.27
N LEU A 208 5.38 7.71 5.56
CA LEU A 208 4.19 7.21 6.27
C LEU A 208 3.58 5.98 5.58
N LEU A 209 3.50 6.02 4.24
CA LEU A 209 2.93 4.91 3.47
C LEU A 209 3.83 3.68 3.49
N GLY A 210 5.15 3.86 3.39
CA GLY A 210 6.12 2.76 3.52
C GLY A 210 6.03 2.10 4.88
N HIS A 211 5.94 2.90 5.95
CA HIS A 211 5.77 2.39 7.31
C HIS A 211 4.47 1.59 7.45
N PHE A 212 3.34 2.12 6.99
CA PHE A 212 2.09 1.36 7.03
C PHE A 212 2.16 0.06 6.24
N ARG A 213 2.81 0.06 5.06
CA ARG A 213 3.01 -1.14 4.24
C ARG A 213 3.85 -2.20 4.96
N HIS A 214 4.87 -1.78 5.70
CA HIS A 214 5.67 -2.66 6.55
C HIS A 214 4.79 -3.27 7.66
N GLU A 215 4.12 -2.44 8.45
CA GLU A 215 3.33 -2.92 9.60
C GLU A 215 2.14 -3.81 9.19
N VAL A 216 1.46 -3.52 8.07
CA VAL A 216 0.44 -4.46 7.57
C VAL A 216 1.05 -5.74 7.01
N GLY A 217 2.33 -5.74 6.62
CA GLY A 217 3.04 -6.94 6.21
C GLY A 217 3.03 -7.98 7.34
N HIS A 218 3.31 -7.55 8.56
CA HIS A 218 3.21 -8.40 9.75
C HIS A 218 1.78 -8.89 10.00
N TYR A 219 0.78 -8.01 9.88
CA TYR A 219 -0.64 -8.43 9.96
C TYR A 219 -1.00 -9.51 8.93
N TYR A 220 -0.58 -9.35 7.68
CA TYR A 220 -0.86 -10.35 6.63
C TYR A 220 0.00 -11.60 6.75
N TRP A 221 1.14 -11.57 7.46
CA TRP A 221 1.86 -12.80 7.81
C TRP A 221 0.98 -13.70 8.69
N ASP A 222 0.38 -13.13 9.74
CA ASP A 222 -0.53 -13.88 10.63
C ASP A 222 -1.74 -14.44 9.88
N ARG A 223 -2.23 -13.70 8.87
CA ARG A 223 -3.43 -14.06 8.13
C ARG A 223 -3.19 -15.06 7.01
N LEU A 224 -2.08 -14.94 6.31
CA LEU A 224 -1.84 -15.69 5.08
C LEU A 224 -0.82 -16.82 5.28
N ILE A 225 0.07 -16.72 6.26
CA ILE A 225 1.21 -17.62 6.43
C ILE A 225 1.08 -18.50 7.68
N ALA A 226 0.89 -17.90 8.86
CA ALA A 226 1.10 -18.56 10.16
C ALA A 226 0.39 -19.93 10.32
N ASN A 227 -0.83 -20.05 9.81
CA ASN A 227 -1.66 -21.25 9.91
C ASN A 227 -2.06 -21.80 8.53
N SER A 228 -1.17 -21.73 7.54
CA SER A 228 -1.44 -22.17 6.18
C SER A 228 -0.34 -23.07 5.63
N HIS A 229 -0.60 -23.64 4.46
CA HIS A 229 0.38 -24.43 3.69
C HIS A 229 1.60 -23.60 3.23
N TRP A 230 1.55 -22.27 3.34
CA TRP A 230 2.66 -21.39 3.00
C TRP A 230 3.75 -21.29 4.07
N LEU A 231 3.52 -21.80 5.28
CA LEU A 231 4.49 -21.66 6.38
C LEU A 231 5.85 -22.34 6.09
N GLU A 232 5.85 -23.56 5.57
CA GLU A 232 7.09 -24.26 5.24
C GLU A 232 7.83 -23.61 4.04
N PRO A 233 7.16 -23.26 2.93
CA PRO A 233 7.73 -22.39 1.91
C PRO A 233 8.32 -21.08 2.42
N PHE A 234 7.61 -20.41 3.34
CA PHE A 234 8.07 -19.19 3.98
C PHE A 234 9.39 -19.42 4.72
N ARG A 235 9.48 -20.46 5.55
CA ARG A 235 10.71 -20.80 6.29
C ARG A 235 11.89 -21.10 5.37
N ASN A 236 11.64 -21.78 4.25
CA ASN A 236 12.68 -22.08 3.27
C ASN A 236 13.24 -20.81 2.60
N LEU A 237 12.42 -19.77 2.46
CA LEU A 237 12.77 -18.58 1.69
C LEU A 237 13.23 -17.38 2.54
N PHE A 238 12.63 -17.19 3.71
CA PHE A 238 12.89 -16.07 4.63
C PHE A 238 13.67 -16.49 5.88
N GLY A 239 13.66 -17.79 6.22
CA GLY A 239 14.29 -18.33 7.43
C GLY A 239 13.28 -18.69 8.52
N ASP A 240 13.79 -19.25 9.62
CA ASP A 240 12.98 -19.75 10.73
C ASP A 240 12.51 -18.62 11.65
N GLU A 241 11.22 -18.31 11.61
CA GLU A 241 10.60 -17.26 12.41
C GLU A 241 10.49 -17.59 13.91
N ARG A 242 10.77 -18.84 14.31
CA ARG A 242 10.72 -19.25 15.71
C ARG A 242 11.93 -18.76 16.50
N LEU A 243 12.89 -18.12 15.84
CA LEU A 243 14.00 -17.44 16.50
C LEU A 243 13.47 -16.37 17.46
N SER A 244 14.19 -16.17 18.57
CA SER A 244 13.82 -15.14 19.53
C SER A 244 13.96 -13.76 18.89
N TYR A 245 12.84 -13.06 18.71
CA TYR A 245 12.82 -11.71 18.15
C TYR A 245 13.71 -10.76 18.96
N ALA A 246 13.67 -10.85 20.29
CA ALA A 246 14.47 -10.00 21.18
C ALA A 246 15.98 -10.23 20.98
N ASP A 247 16.41 -11.50 20.94
CA ASP A 247 17.83 -11.84 20.75
C ASP A 247 18.31 -11.46 19.35
N ALA A 248 17.43 -11.60 18.35
CA ALA A 248 17.71 -11.23 16.96
C ALA A 248 17.88 -9.70 16.80
N LEU A 249 17.02 -8.92 17.47
CA LEU A 249 17.10 -7.47 17.53
C LEU A 249 18.37 -7.00 18.24
N GLU A 250 18.69 -7.59 19.40
CA GLU A 250 19.91 -7.27 20.13
C GLU A 250 21.17 -7.55 19.28
N ARG A 251 21.24 -8.73 18.65
CA ARG A 251 22.31 -9.09 17.73
C ARG A 251 22.45 -8.08 16.59
N HIS A 252 21.34 -7.66 15.99
CA HIS A 252 21.36 -6.71 14.88
C HIS A 252 21.96 -5.36 15.29
N TYR A 253 21.58 -4.82 16.46
CA TYR A 253 22.16 -3.55 16.94
C TYR A 253 23.61 -3.66 17.41
N GLN A 254 24.02 -4.82 17.92
CA GLN A 254 25.40 -5.05 18.35
C GLN A 254 26.37 -5.32 17.19
N GLN A 255 25.94 -6.08 16.20
CA GLN A 255 26.81 -6.63 15.14
C GLN A 255 26.56 -6.00 13.76
N GLY A 256 25.41 -5.33 13.58
CA GLY A 256 24.96 -4.84 12.28
C GLY A 256 24.46 -5.95 11.35
N ALA A 257 24.10 -5.56 10.13
CA ALA A 257 23.75 -6.51 9.08
C ALA A 257 25.01 -7.24 8.54
N PRO A 258 24.90 -8.52 8.14
CA PRO A 258 25.99 -9.24 7.47
C PRO A 258 26.52 -8.49 6.24
N LEU A 259 27.83 -8.53 5.96
CA LEU A 259 28.44 -7.76 4.87
C LEU A 259 27.89 -8.06 3.47
N ASP A 260 27.32 -9.25 3.27
CA ASP A 260 26.72 -9.71 2.01
C ASP A 260 25.19 -9.58 1.97
N TRP A 261 24.59 -8.82 2.90
CA TRP A 261 23.13 -8.74 3.02
C TRP A 261 22.44 -8.29 1.73
N GLN A 262 23.05 -7.40 0.95
CA GLN A 262 22.51 -6.87 -0.31
C GLN A 262 22.29 -7.96 -1.37
N GLN A 263 22.88 -9.15 -1.20
CA GLN A 263 22.68 -10.28 -2.10
C GLN A 263 21.40 -11.07 -1.79
N ARG A 264 20.81 -10.86 -0.60
CA ARG A 264 19.72 -11.72 -0.07
C ARG A 264 18.50 -10.95 0.41
N CYS A 265 18.67 -9.74 0.90
CA CYS A 265 17.62 -8.96 1.54
C CYS A 265 17.49 -7.57 0.89
N VAL A 266 16.28 -7.03 0.91
CA VAL A 266 15.98 -5.72 0.31
C VAL A 266 16.51 -4.54 1.13
N SER A 267 16.69 -4.74 2.44
CA SER A 267 17.27 -3.77 3.36
C SER A 267 18.19 -4.46 4.36
N ALA A 268 19.05 -3.67 5.02
CA ALA A 268 19.87 -4.16 6.11
C ALA A 268 19.01 -4.65 7.29
N TYR A 269 17.91 -3.95 7.58
CA TYR A 269 17.00 -4.29 8.68
C TYR A 269 16.24 -5.60 8.44
N ALA A 270 15.92 -5.95 7.19
CA ALA A 270 15.37 -7.26 6.83
C ALA A 270 16.25 -8.45 7.28
N THR A 271 17.55 -8.25 7.56
CA THR A 271 18.42 -9.30 8.13
C THR A 271 18.22 -9.55 9.63
N MET A 272 17.45 -8.69 10.29
CA MET A 272 17.23 -8.74 11.74
C MET A 272 16.46 -10.01 12.10
N HIS A 273 15.33 -10.26 11.46
CA HIS A 273 14.47 -11.42 11.72
C HIS A 273 13.69 -11.85 10.45
N PRO A 274 13.34 -13.13 10.27
CA PRO A 274 12.52 -13.56 9.12
C PRO A 274 11.18 -12.84 8.97
N TRP A 275 10.54 -12.43 10.09
CA TRP A 275 9.35 -11.56 10.05
C TRP A 275 9.65 -10.17 9.48
N GLU A 276 10.83 -9.60 9.73
CA GLU A 276 11.20 -8.31 9.13
C GLU A 276 11.52 -8.45 7.65
N ASP A 277 12.19 -9.54 7.26
CA ASP A 277 12.44 -9.83 5.85
C ASP A 277 11.13 -9.97 5.06
N TRP A 278 10.13 -10.62 5.66
CA TRP A 278 8.77 -10.65 5.14
C TRP A 278 8.15 -9.26 5.01
N ALA A 279 8.10 -8.50 6.10
CA ALA A 279 7.42 -7.21 6.14
C ALA A 279 8.07 -6.18 5.20
N GLU A 280 9.40 -6.16 5.15
CA GLU A 280 10.18 -5.31 4.23
C GLU A 280 9.94 -5.72 2.77
N THR A 281 9.95 -7.02 2.46
CA THR A 281 9.72 -7.49 1.09
C THR A 281 8.26 -7.31 0.66
N TRP A 282 7.31 -7.49 1.58
CA TRP A 282 5.89 -7.20 1.39
C TRP A 282 5.67 -5.72 1.09
N ALA A 283 6.28 -4.84 1.87
CA ALA A 283 6.20 -3.41 1.63
C ALA A 283 6.75 -3.04 0.25
N HIS A 284 7.87 -3.64 -0.15
CA HIS A 284 8.44 -3.47 -1.49
C HIS A 284 7.53 -3.96 -2.60
N TYR A 285 6.93 -5.14 -2.47
CA TYR A 285 5.94 -5.63 -3.44
C TYR A 285 4.80 -4.62 -3.61
N LEU A 286 4.27 -4.08 -2.52
CA LEU A 286 3.23 -3.06 -2.56
C LEU A 286 3.74 -1.72 -3.15
N HIS A 287 4.98 -1.29 -2.88
CA HIS A 287 5.59 -0.13 -3.52
C HIS A 287 5.59 -0.27 -5.05
N MET A 288 6.13 -1.40 -5.52
CA MET A 288 6.28 -1.70 -6.95
C MET A 288 4.93 -1.74 -7.66
N MET A 289 3.97 -2.50 -7.10
CA MET A 289 2.64 -2.66 -7.68
C MET A 289 1.93 -1.31 -7.83
N ASP A 290 1.97 -0.48 -6.80
CA ASP A 290 1.26 0.81 -6.78
C ASP A 290 1.88 1.84 -7.73
N ALA A 291 3.22 1.86 -7.79
CA ALA A 291 3.95 2.83 -8.60
C ALA A 291 3.90 2.48 -10.10
N VAL A 292 4.03 1.20 -10.45
CA VAL A 292 3.85 0.76 -11.85
C VAL A 292 2.42 1.01 -12.33
N ASP A 293 1.40 0.69 -11.52
CA ASP A 293 0.00 0.98 -11.88
C ASP A 293 -0.25 2.48 -12.09
N THR A 294 0.33 3.31 -11.22
CA THR A 294 0.28 4.77 -11.35
C THR A 294 0.92 5.23 -12.66
N ALA A 295 2.16 4.81 -12.94
CA ALA A 295 2.90 5.19 -14.14
C ALA A 295 2.15 4.80 -15.43
N LEU A 296 1.67 3.56 -15.51
CA LEU A 296 0.84 3.10 -16.63
C LEU A 296 -0.47 3.89 -16.73
N GLY A 297 -1.00 4.39 -15.61
CA GLY A 297 -2.21 5.22 -15.59
C GLY A 297 -2.00 6.57 -16.30
N PHE A 298 -0.79 7.12 -16.19
CA PHE A 298 -0.36 8.31 -16.92
C PHE A 298 0.10 8.00 -18.35
N GLY A 299 0.15 6.72 -18.74
CA GLY A 299 0.71 6.30 -20.02
C GLY A 299 2.23 6.42 -20.09
N MET A 300 2.91 6.43 -18.92
CA MET A 300 4.36 6.32 -18.87
C MET A 300 4.75 4.88 -19.18
N SER A 301 5.64 4.69 -20.15
CA SER A 301 6.20 3.39 -20.52
C SER A 301 7.70 3.55 -20.68
N ALA A 302 8.48 2.73 -19.98
CA ALA A 302 9.93 2.77 -20.02
C ALA A 302 10.54 1.92 -21.16
N ARG A 303 9.70 1.27 -21.99
CA ARG A 303 10.08 0.39 -23.11
C ARG A 303 11.03 0.99 -24.15
N GLU A 304 11.17 2.32 -24.21
CA GLU A 304 12.04 3.01 -25.19
C GLU A 304 13.42 3.37 -24.61
N MET A 305 13.72 3.00 -23.36
CA MET A 305 15.03 3.26 -22.75
C MET A 305 15.94 2.05 -22.91
N ASP A 306 17.00 2.19 -23.71
CA ASP A 306 18.11 1.23 -23.78
C ASP A 306 18.97 1.32 -22.51
N PHE A 307 18.42 0.85 -21.38
CA PHE A 307 19.25 0.54 -20.22
C PHE A 307 19.94 -0.80 -20.45
N ASP A 308 21.26 -0.85 -20.24
CA ASP A 308 22.02 -2.10 -20.23
C ASP A 308 21.71 -2.88 -18.94
N TYR A 309 20.53 -3.50 -18.90
CA TYR A 309 20.13 -4.42 -17.85
C TYR A 309 19.83 -5.79 -18.46
N GLN A 310 20.26 -6.84 -17.77
CA GLN A 310 19.90 -8.20 -18.14
C GLN A 310 18.56 -8.54 -17.46
N PRO A 311 17.49 -8.83 -18.20
CA PRO A 311 16.24 -9.27 -17.63
C PRO A 311 16.44 -10.52 -16.76
N PHE A 312 15.70 -10.61 -15.65
CA PHE A 312 15.78 -11.80 -14.81
C PHE A 312 15.27 -13.05 -15.56
N PRO A 313 16.00 -14.18 -15.48
CA PRO A 313 15.54 -15.45 -16.01
C PRO A 313 14.46 -16.11 -15.13
N LEU A 314 13.67 -17.03 -15.69
CA LEU A 314 12.56 -17.72 -15.00
C LEU A 314 13.02 -18.54 -13.78
N ASP A 315 14.24 -19.07 -13.80
CA ASP A 315 14.84 -19.82 -12.69
C ASP A 315 15.11 -18.96 -11.44
N THR A 316 15.03 -17.63 -11.56
CA THR A 316 15.09 -16.70 -10.42
C THR A 316 13.80 -16.70 -9.59
N LEU A 317 12.69 -17.19 -10.15
CA LEU A 317 11.40 -17.19 -9.47
C LEU A 317 11.34 -18.27 -8.37
N TYR A 318 10.55 -18.00 -7.33
CA TYR A 318 10.24 -19.02 -6.31
C TYR A 318 9.63 -20.30 -6.90
N ASP A 319 8.77 -20.15 -7.91
CA ASP A 319 8.23 -21.26 -8.70
C ASP A 319 8.46 -20.96 -10.19
N PRO A 320 9.57 -21.43 -10.78
CA PRO A 320 9.92 -21.20 -12.18
C PRO A 320 8.94 -21.80 -13.19
N GLN A 321 8.12 -22.76 -12.77
CA GLN A 321 7.15 -23.45 -13.64
C GLN A 321 5.76 -22.83 -13.56
N HIS A 322 5.55 -21.85 -12.68
CA HIS A 322 4.26 -21.20 -12.54
C HIS A 322 3.84 -20.52 -13.87
N PRO A 323 2.62 -20.76 -14.38
CA PRO A 323 2.15 -20.20 -15.65
C PRO A 323 2.22 -18.66 -15.72
N GLY A 324 2.04 -17.99 -14.58
CA GLY A 324 2.13 -16.54 -14.45
C GLY A 324 3.55 -15.98 -14.32
N GLY A 325 4.59 -16.82 -14.30
CA GLY A 325 5.96 -16.39 -14.02
C GLY A 325 6.52 -15.35 -15.01
N ALA A 326 6.26 -15.54 -16.31
CA ALA A 326 6.70 -14.59 -17.34
C ALA A 326 6.02 -13.22 -17.21
N ALA A 327 4.74 -13.19 -16.82
CA ALA A 327 4.00 -11.97 -16.54
C ALA A 327 4.55 -11.24 -15.31
N PHE A 328 4.88 -11.99 -14.25
CA PHE A 328 5.54 -11.45 -13.06
C PHE A 328 6.90 -10.84 -13.36
N LEU A 329 7.75 -11.52 -14.13
CA LEU A 329 9.05 -10.96 -14.53
C LEU A 329 8.90 -9.72 -15.40
N SER A 330 7.92 -9.68 -16.30
CA SER A 330 7.62 -8.48 -17.09
C SER A 330 7.26 -7.29 -16.20
N PHE A 331 6.51 -7.52 -15.12
CA PHE A 331 6.22 -6.51 -14.11
C PHE A 331 7.47 -6.03 -13.35
N VAL A 332 8.31 -6.96 -12.89
CA VAL A 332 9.57 -6.62 -12.18
C VAL A 332 10.50 -5.81 -13.08
N ASN A 333 10.67 -6.22 -14.33
CA ASN A 333 11.54 -5.55 -15.29
C ASN A 333 11.01 -4.14 -15.62
N ALA A 334 9.69 -3.99 -15.83
CA ALA A 334 9.07 -2.68 -16.03
C ALA A 334 9.26 -1.75 -14.82
N TRP A 335 9.22 -2.29 -13.60
CA TRP A 335 9.54 -1.52 -12.39
C TRP A 335 11.00 -1.04 -12.38
N ILE A 336 11.95 -1.90 -12.73
CA ILE A 336 13.38 -1.56 -12.72
C ILE A 336 13.68 -0.43 -13.70
N GLU A 337 13.15 -0.51 -14.92
CA GLU A 337 13.30 0.55 -15.92
C GLU A 337 12.68 1.88 -15.43
N LEU A 338 11.46 1.82 -14.88
CA LEU A 338 10.78 2.99 -14.33
C LEU A 338 11.54 3.61 -13.16
N ALA A 339 12.04 2.79 -12.23
CA ALA A 339 12.82 3.22 -11.08
C ALA A 339 14.14 3.88 -11.51
N GLY A 340 14.83 3.30 -12.50
CA GLY A 340 16.03 3.90 -13.10
C GLY A 340 15.76 5.30 -13.66
N MET A 341 14.70 5.45 -14.45
CA MET A 341 14.28 6.75 -14.99
C MET A 341 13.95 7.76 -13.87
N LEU A 342 13.20 7.33 -12.84
CA LEU A 342 12.84 8.19 -11.70
C LEU A 342 14.06 8.61 -10.88
N ASN A 343 15.05 7.73 -10.73
CA ASN A 343 16.30 8.05 -10.05
C ASN A 343 17.11 9.09 -10.85
N GLU A 344 17.25 8.93 -12.16
CA GLU A 344 17.92 9.92 -13.00
C GLU A 344 17.20 11.28 -13.00
N LEU A 345 15.88 11.29 -13.05
CA LEU A 345 15.09 12.52 -12.88
C LEU A 345 15.33 13.17 -11.51
N SER A 346 15.38 12.38 -10.43
CA SER A 346 15.64 12.88 -9.08
C SER A 346 17.03 13.49 -8.97
N ARG A 347 18.06 12.79 -9.48
CA ARG A 347 19.45 13.27 -9.53
C ARG A 347 19.58 14.56 -10.32
N SER A 348 18.87 14.68 -11.46
CA SER A 348 18.89 15.91 -12.28
C SER A 348 18.36 17.14 -11.54
N MET A 349 17.51 16.93 -10.53
CA MET A 349 16.95 17.98 -9.67
C MET A 349 17.70 18.12 -8.33
N GLY A 350 18.83 17.43 -8.15
CA GLY A 350 19.60 17.43 -6.90
C GLY A 350 18.90 16.72 -5.73
N GLN A 351 17.94 15.85 -6.01
CA GLN A 351 17.26 15.02 -5.01
C GLN A 351 17.94 13.65 -4.86
N PRO A 352 17.83 12.99 -3.69
CA PRO A 352 18.23 11.60 -3.53
C PRO A 352 17.49 10.68 -4.50
N ASP A 353 18.01 9.46 -4.70
CA ASP A 353 17.31 8.44 -5.47
C ASP A 353 15.89 8.22 -4.94
N PHE A 354 14.91 8.30 -5.83
CA PHE A 354 13.51 8.02 -5.51
C PHE A 354 13.34 6.59 -5.00
N TYR A 355 14.04 5.65 -5.64
CA TYR A 355 14.08 4.25 -5.27
C TYR A 355 15.54 3.81 -5.06
N PRO A 356 16.06 3.89 -3.82
CA PRO A 356 17.46 3.62 -3.49
C PRO A 356 17.76 2.13 -3.26
N PHE A 357 16.91 1.22 -3.74
CA PHE A 357 17.03 -0.22 -3.47
C PHE A 357 17.56 -0.98 -4.67
N VAL A 358 18.34 -2.03 -4.40
CA VAL A 358 18.81 -2.99 -5.40
C VAL A 358 18.08 -4.31 -5.14
N LEU A 359 17.54 -4.92 -6.19
CA LEU A 359 16.78 -6.16 -6.11
C LEU A 359 17.65 -7.34 -6.60
N PRO A 360 18.33 -8.09 -5.72
CA PRO A 360 19.05 -9.29 -6.11
C PRO A 360 18.09 -10.45 -6.47
N PRO A 361 18.57 -11.50 -7.17
CA PRO A 361 17.76 -12.67 -7.51
C PRO A 361 16.99 -13.27 -6.32
N ALA A 362 17.61 -13.36 -5.14
CA ALA A 362 16.96 -13.87 -3.94
C ALA A 362 15.74 -13.04 -3.50
N VAL A 363 15.77 -11.72 -3.68
CA VAL A 363 14.64 -10.84 -3.39
C VAL A 363 13.56 -10.98 -4.45
N ILE A 364 13.92 -11.19 -5.72
CA ILE A 364 12.93 -11.48 -6.78
C ILE A 364 12.15 -12.77 -6.49
N ALA A 365 12.82 -13.83 -6.00
CA ALA A 365 12.14 -15.04 -5.56
C ALA A 365 11.14 -14.77 -4.44
N LYS A 366 11.52 -13.98 -3.42
CA LYS A 366 10.64 -13.55 -2.32
C LYS A 366 9.46 -12.72 -2.78
N LEU A 367 9.67 -11.78 -3.69
CA LEU A 367 8.60 -10.98 -4.28
C LEU A 367 7.61 -11.87 -5.07
N HIS A 368 8.12 -12.87 -5.80
CA HIS A 368 7.27 -13.85 -6.50
C HIS A 368 6.47 -14.70 -5.51
N PHE A 369 7.08 -15.13 -4.40
CA PHE A 369 6.36 -15.84 -3.35
C PHE A 369 5.19 -15.02 -2.79
N ILE A 370 5.43 -13.76 -2.43
CA ILE A 370 4.38 -12.83 -1.96
C ILE A 370 3.29 -12.65 -3.02
N HIS A 371 3.67 -12.54 -4.28
CA HIS A 371 2.73 -12.43 -5.39
C HIS A 371 1.76 -13.63 -5.45
N LEU A 372 2.27 -14.85 -5.33
CA LEU A 372 1.45 -16.07 -5.36
C LEU A 372 0.52 -16.18 -4.14
N VAL A 373 1.02 -15.83 -2.95
CA VAL A 373 0.22 -15.78 -1.72
C VAL A 373 -0.97 -14.82 -1.89
N ILE A 374 -0.72 -13.61 -2.39
CA ILE A 374 -1.77 -12.60 -2.62
C ILE A 374 -2.72 -13.05 -3.73
N GLN A 375 -2.23 -13.63 -4.82
CA GLN A 375 -3.09 -14.11 -5.90
C GLN A 375 -4.05 -15.21 -5.45
N GLN A 376 -3.59 -16.13 -4.60
CA GLN A 376 -4.45 -17.18 -4.06
C GLN A 376 -5.55 -16.61 -3.17
N GLU A 377 -5.21 -15.66 -2.29
CA GLU A 377 -6.19 -15.07 -1.38
C GLU A 377 -7.18 -14.16 -2.11
N GLY A 378 -6.69 -13.24 -2.95
CA GLY A 378 -7.55 -12.37 -3.75
C GLY A 378 -8.46 -13.15 -4.70
N GLY A 379 -8.01 -14.32 -5.19
CA GLY A 379 -8.84 -15.25 -5.96
C GLY A 379 -9.98 -15.85 -5.16
N ARG A 380 -9.78 -16.16 -3.87
CA ARG A 380 -10.81 -16.70 -2.97
C ARG A 380 -11.85 -15.64 -2.56
N ALA A 381 -11.43 -14.39 -2.39
CA ALA A 381 -12.35 -13.30 -2.08
C ALA A 381 -13.42 -13.11 -3.17
N ASP A 382 -13.04 -13.31 -4.44
CA ASP A 382 -13.96 -13.29 -5.58
C ASP A 382 -14.97 -14.46 -5.60
N GLU A 383 -14.61 -15.63 -5.05
CA GLU A 383 -15.49 -16.81 -4.96
C GLU A 383 -16.56 -16.62 -3.88
N VAL A 384 -16.19 -16.06 -2.71
CA VAL A 384 -17.13 -15.78 -1.61
C VAL A 384 -18.18 -14.73 -2.00
N LEU A 385 -17.83 -13.76 -2.86
CA LEU A 385 -18.76 -12.76 -3.39
C LEU A 385 -19.73 -13.32 -4.45
N GLN A 386 -19.50 -14.53 -4.99
CA GLN A 386 -20.44 -15.21 -5.90
C GLN A 386 -21.47 -16.05 -5.15
N ASP A 387 -21.19 -16.40 -3.89
CA ASP A 387 -22.03 -17.22 -3.02
C ASP A 387 -22.90 -16.39 -2.03
N LEU A 388 -22.85 -15.06 -2.11
CA LEU A 388 -23.72 -14.09 -1.43
C LEU A 388 -24.64 -13.39 -2.43
#